data_AF-A0A418C6M4-F1
#
_entry.id   AF-A0A418C6M4-F1
#
_cell.length_a   1.000
_cell.length_b   1.000
_cell.length_c   1.000
_cell.angle_alpha   90.00
_cell.angle_beta   90.00
_cell.angle_gamma   90.00
#
_symmetry.space_group_name_H-M   'P 1'
#
loop_
_entity.id
_entity.type
_entity.pdbx_description
1 polymer ?
#
loop_
_entity_poly.entity_id
_entity_poly.type
_entity_poly.pdbx_seq_one_letter_code
_entity_poly.pdbx_strand_id
1 'polypeptide(L)'
;MKFSLFSTIALFAATATAETNNAITRINGRTQTLKWEAAEVDDVELNRECHKQNGNYIPSLKAGQYSTSAFHNCFRTSDQIYEFIDALVAQNPTLLSKFAISKTNKGATIYGYKLTKGHSQSLYFQALQHAREWVAGSSILFSVASILDDIANEIPTAADEYDLY
;
A
#
# COMPACT_ATOMS: atom_id res chain seq x y z
N MET A 1 52.63 -8.15 68.55
CA MET A 1 51.20 -8.23 68.19
C MET A 1 50.96 -7.31 67.00
N LYS A 2 50.66 -7.87 65.82
CA LYS A 2 50.34 -7.11 64.60
C LYS A 2 48.83 -7.14 64.43
N PHE A 3 48.15 -6.00 64.53
CA PHE A 3 46.73 -5.88 64.22
C PHE A 3 46.59 -5.49 62.74
N SER A 4 45.99 -6.37 61.95
CA SER A 4 45.59 -6.10 60.57
C SER A 4 44.13 -5.64 60.60
N LEU A 5 43.88 -4.35 60.34
CA LEU A 5 42.52 -3.85 60.11
C LEU A 5 42.10 -4.19 58.68
N PHE A 6 41.18 -5.14 58.52
CA PHE A 6 40.43 -5.31 57.29
C PHE A 6 39.26 -4.32 57.30
N SER A 7 39.33 -3.27 56.50
CA SER A 7 38.22 -2.35 56.30
C SER A 7 37.32 -2.92 55.20
N THR A 8 36.17 -3.48 55.57
CA THR A 8 35.13 -3.90 54.63
C THR A 8 34.32 -2.69 54.18
N ILE A 9 34.45 -2.32 52.90
CA ILE A 9 33.56 -1.33 52.27
C ILE A 9 32.28 -2.07 51.86
N ALA A 10 31.18 -1.79 52.55
CA ALA A 10 29.86 -2.23 52.11
C ALA A 10 29.36 -1.30 51.00
N LEU A 11 29.30 -1.80 49.76
CA LEU A 11 28.63 -1.12 48.65
C LEU A 11 27.13 -1.41 48.77
N PHE A 12 26.34 -0.41 49.19
CA PHE A 12 24.89 -0.45 49.03
C PHE A 12 24.54 -0.05 47.60
N ALA A 13 24.20 -1.04 46.76
CA ALA A 13 23.59 -0.78 45.46
C ALA A 13 22.13 -0.36 45.69
N ALA A 14 21.85 0.94 45.66
CA ALA A 14 20.49 1.43 45.60
C ALA A 14 19.95 1.23 44.18
N THR A 15 19.18 0.17 43.97
CA THR A 15 18.38 0.01 42.74
C THR A 15 17.20 0.95 42.83
N ALA A 16 17.31 2.15 42.27
CA ALA A 16 16.15 2.99 42.02
C ALA A 16 15.32 2.36 40.89
N THR A 17 14.22 1.67 41.24
CA THR A 17 13.19 1.33 40.27
C THR A 17 12.43 2.63 39.96
N ALA A 18 12.77 3.28 38.85
CA ALA A 18 11.92 4.33 38.31
C ALA A 18 10.63 3.67 37.82
N GLU A 19 9.53 3.84 38.56
CA GLU A 19 8.20 3.56 38.02
C GLU A 19 7.92 4.57 36.92
N THR A 20 8.10 4.16 35.66
CA THR A 20 7.65 4.96 34.54
C THR A 20 6.11 4.93 34.54
N ASN A 21 5.50 6.08 34.77
CA ASN A 21 4.06 6.25 34.60
C ASN A 21 3.71 5.97 33.13
N ASN A 22 3.32 4.72 32.84
CA ASN A 22 3.02 4.25 31.51
C ASN A 22 1.61 4.68 31.09
N ALA A 23 1.20 5.92 31.34
CA ALA A 23 -0.14 6.41 31.00
C ALA A 23 -0.12 7.90 30.62
N ILE A 24 -0.79 8.23 29.51
CA ILE A 24 -0.98 9.60 29.03
C ILE A 24 -2.47 9.91 29.01
N THR A 25 -2.85 11.03 29.63
CA THR A 25 -4.20 11.59 29.51
C THR A 25 -4.29 12.46 28.26
N ARG A 26 -5.11 12.05 27.29
CA ARG A 26 -5.39 12.82 26.08
C ARG A 26 -6.21 14.08 26.42
N ILE A 27 -6.21 15.06 25.51
CA ILE A 27 -6.93 16.35 25.65
C ILE A 27 -8.44 16.16 25.89
N ASN A 28 -9.01 15.03 25.46
CA ASN A 28 -10.40 14.65 25.73
C ASN A 28 -10.63 13.97 27.10
N GLY A 29 -9.65 14.01 28.00
CA GLY A 29 -9.72 13.44 29.35
C GLY A 29 -9.53 11.93 29.44
N ARG A 30 -9.29 11.23 28.32
CA ARG A 30 -9.06 9.78 28.34
C ARG A 30 -7.60 9.45 28.67
N THR A 31 -7.39 8.73 29.77
CA THR A 31 -6.10 8.14 30.12
C THR A 31 -5.87 6.86 29.33
N GLN A 32 -4.79 6.82 28.55
CA GLN A 32 -4.35 5.64 27.81
C GLN A 32 -3.02 5.15 28.33
N THR A 33 -2.89 3.85 28.55
CA THR A 33 -1.62 3.24 28.92
C THR A 33 -0.67 3.17 27.72
N LEU A 34 0.60 3.52 27.91
CA LEU A 34 1.72 3.36 26.97
C LEU A 34 2.16 1.90 26.80
N LYS A 35 1.40 0.94 27.36
CA LYS A 35 1.58 -0.45 27.00
C LYS A 35 1.15 -0.58 25.54
N TRP A 36 2.12 -0.87 24.68
CA TRP A 36 1.88 -1.53 23.41
C TRP A 36 1.16 -2.84 23.75
N GLU A 37 -0.16 -2.88 23.56
CA GLU A 37 -0.89 -4.14 23.61
C GLU A 37 -0.34 -4.99 22.47
N ALA A 38 0.44 -6.00 22.82
CA ALA A 38 1.02 -6.99 21.90
C ALA A 38 -0.05 -7.91 21.25
N ALA A 39 -1.27 -7.38 21.05
CA ALA A 39 -2.44 -8.06 20.53
C ALA A 39 -3.08 -7.32 19.33
N GLU A 40 -2.43 -6.27 18.81
CA GLU A 40 -2.78 -5.73 17.50
C GLU A 40 -2.18 -6.66 16.45
N VAL A 41 -3.04 -7.36 15.70
CA VAL A 41 -2.58 -8.17 14.56
C VAL A 41 -1.90 -7.21 13.59
N ASP A 42 -0.65 -7.50 13.23
CA ASP A 42 0.11 -6.70 12.27
C ASP A 42 -0.72 -6.48 11.00
N ASP A 43 -0.91 -5.22 10.60
CA ASP A 43 -1.63 -4.83 9.37
C ASP A 43 -1.09 -5.56 8.14
N VAL A 44 0.21 -5.87 8.14
CA VAL A 44 0.84 -6.65 7.08
C VAL A 44 0.31 -8.09 7.07
N GLU A 45 0.17 -8.72 8.23
CA GLU A 45 -0.36 -10.08 8.35
C GLU A 45 -1.84 -10.14 7.97
N LEU A 46 -2.65 -9.17 8.43
CA LEU A 46 -4.04 -9.03 8.01
C LEU A 46 -4.17 -8.90 6.49
N ASN A 47 -3.32 -8.08 5.87
CA ASN A 47 -3.32 -7.91 4.42
C ASN A 47 -2.86 -9.18 3.68
N ARG A 48 -1.90 -9.94 4.23
CA ARG A 48 -1.49 -11.25 3.66
C ARG A 48 -2.61 -12.27 3.74
N GLU A 49 -3.38 -12.29 4.82
CA GLU A 49 -4.56 -13.17 4.92
C GLU A 49 -5.65 -12.76 3.93
N CYS A 50 -5.86 -11.45 3.73
CA CYS A 50 -6.74 -10.93 2.68
C CYS A 50 -6.33 -11.46 1.29
N HIS A 51 -5.03 -11.54 0.99
CA HIS A 51 -4.56 -12.08 -0.30
C HIS A 51 -4.93 -13.54 -0.50
N LYS A 52 -4.88 -14.36 0.55
CA LYS A 52 -5.26 -15.79 0.47
C LYS A 52 -6.73 -15.95 0.11
N GLN A 53 -7.60 -15.12 0.71
CA GLN A 53 -9.05 -15.14 0.46
C GLN A 53 -9.41 -14.55 -0.92
N ASN A 54 -8.57 -13.67 -1.46
CA ASN A 54 -8.81 -12.92 -2.69
C ASN A 54 -7.74 -13.19 -3.75
N GLY A 55 -7.28 -14.44 -3.88
CA GLY A 55 -6.20 -14.83 -4.80
C GLY A 55 -6.65 -15.13 -6.23
N ASN A 56 -7.94 -15.32 -6.47
CA ASN A 56 -8.51 -15.69 -7.77
C ASN A 56 -8.91 -14.49 -8.64
N TYR A 57 -8.27 -13.33 -8.46
CA TYR A 57 -8.67 -12.08 -9.11
C TYR A 57 -8.34 -12.01 -10.60
N ILE A 58 -7.33 -12.75 -11.09
CA ILE A 58 -6.98 -12.77 -12.53
C ILE A 58 -8.02 -13.54 -13.36
N PRO A 59 -8.39 -14.80 -13.02
CA PRO A 59 -9.40 -15.52 -13.79
C PRO A 59 -10.79 -14.88 -13.77
N SER A 60 -11.09 -14.02 -12.79
CA SER A 60 -12.38 -13.32 -12.69
C SER A 60 -12.46 -12.04 -13.52
N LEU A 61 -11.36 -11.58 -14.14
CA LEU A 61 -11.36 -10.34 -14.90
C LEU A 61 -12.23 -10.45 -16.15
N LYS A 62 -13.17 -9.51 -16.29
CA LYS A 62 -14.10 -9.39 -17.40
C LYS A 62 -14.33 -7.92 -17.70
N ALA A 63 -14.32 -7.57 -18.99
CA ALA A 63 -14.66 -6.22 -19.44
C ALA A 63 -16.01 -5.76 -18.89
N GLY A 64 -16.06 -4.53 -18.39
CA GLY A 64 -17.24 -3.96 -17.73
C GLY A 64 -17.38 -4.31 -16.24
N GLN A 65 -16.47 -5.11 -15.68
CA GLN A 65 -16.50 -5.59 -14.29
C GLN A 65 -15.09 -5.70 -13.65
N TYR A 66 -14.08 -4.98 -14.15
CA TYR A 66 -12.73 -4.98 -13.61
C TYR A 66 -12.67 -4.39 -12.20
N SER A 67 -13.38 -3.29 -11.95
CA SER A 67 -13.40 -2.58 -10.67
C SER A 67 -14.05 -3.37 -9.53
N THR A 68 -14.87 -4.38 -9.85
CA THR A 68 -15.47 -5.31 -8.88
C THR A 68 -14.61 -6.56 -8.63
N SER A 69 -13.44 -6.66 -9.26
CA SER A 69 -12.49 -7.74 -9.04
C SER A 69 -12.05 -7.82 -7.58
N ALA A 70 -11.88 -9.05 -7.09
CA ALA A 70 -11.30 -9.32 -5.78
C ALA A 70 -9.88 -8.72 -5.61
N PHE A 71 -9.23 -8.30 -6.70
CA PHE A 71 -8.01 -7.51 -6.68
C PHE A 71 -8.12 -6.31 -5.71
N HIS A 72 -9.24 -5.58 -5.76
CA HIS A 72 -9.46 -4.34 -5.01
C HIS A 72 -9.83 -4.53 -3.54
N ASN A 73 -9.98 -5.78 -3.07
CA ASN A 73 -10.33 -6.07 -1.67
C ASN A 73 -9.14 -5.93 -0.71
N CYS A 74 -7.90 -5.85 -1.22
CA CYS A 74 -6.67 -5.85 -0.41
C CYS A 74 -5.64 -4.84 -0.96
N PHE A 75 -4.65 -4.45 -0.15
CA PHE A 75 -3.47 -3.74 -0.65
C PHE A 75 -2.51 -4.72 -1.31
N ARG A 76 -2.10 -4.46 -2.55
CA ARG A 76 -1.40 -5.45 -3.37
C ARG A 76 0.11 -5.23 -3.38
N THR A 77 0.86 -6.32 -3.48
CA THR A 77 2.31 -6.27 -3.72
C THR A 77 2.60 -5.73 -5.12
N SER A 78 3.82 -5.24 -5.37
CA SER A 78 4.20 -4.76 -6.70
C SER A 78 4.04 -5.82 -7.79
N ASP A 79 4.34 -7.10 -7.50
CA ASP A 79 4.17 -8.19 -8.47
C ASP A 79 2.70 -8.40 -8.83
N GLN A 80 1.80 -8.40 -7.84
CA GLN A 80 0.36 -8.51 -8.08
C GLN A 80 -0.20 -7.28 -8.81
N ILE A 81 0.32 -6.08 -8.51
CA ILE A 81 -0.02 -4.84 -9.22
C ILE A 81 0.33 -4.96 -10.71
N TYR A 82 1.56 -5.41 -11.02
CA TYR A 82 1.97 -5.61 -12.40
C TYR A 82 1.19 -6.72 -13.10
N GLU A 83 0.95 -7.84 -12.43
CA GLU A 83 0.14 -8.94 -12.95
C GLU A 83 -1.28 -8.48 -13.32
N PHE A 84 -1.92 -7.69 -12.46
CA PHE A 84 -3.27 -7.17 -12.68
C PHE A 84 -3.32 -6.20 -13.87
N ILE A 85 -2.48 -5.16 -13.89
CA ILE A 85 -2.52 -4.18 -14.98
C ILE A 85 -2.05 -4.78 -16.31
N ASP A 86 -1.14 -5.76 -16.30
CA ASP A 86 -0.74 -6.49 -17.51
C ASP A 86 -1.88 -7.34 -18.06
N ALA A 87 -2.71 -7.93 -17.19
CA ALA A 87 -3.94 -8.60 -17.61
C ALA A 87 -4.96 -7.62 -18.21
N LEU A 88 -5.11 -6.41 -17.64
CA LEU A 88 -5.97 -5.37 -18.23
C LEU A 88 -5.46 -4.92 -19.60
N VAL A 89 -4.16 -4.72 -19.77
CA VAL A 89 -3.53 -4.41 -21.08
C VAL A 89 -3.81 -5.52 -22.08
N ALA A 90 -3.64 -6.78 -21.67
CA ALA A 90 -3.86 -7.93 -22.55
C ALA A 90 -5.33 -8.07 -23.00
N GLN A 91 -6.28 -7.75 -22.12
CA GLN A 91 -7.71 -7.78 -22.46
C GLN A 91 -8.19 -6.55 -23.24
N ASN A 92 -7.45 -5.44 -23.23
CA ASN A 92 -7.82 -4.18 -23.86
C ASN A 92 -6.74 -3.64 -24.82
N PRO A 93 -6.22 -4.44 -25.76
CA PRO A 93 -4.99 -4.11 -26.51
C PRO A 93 -5.13 -2.91 -27.46
N THR A 94 -6.35 -2.50 -27.81
CA THR A 94 -6.61 -1.32 -28.64
C THR A 94 -6.79 -0.04 -27.83
N LEU A 95 -7.01 -0.15 -26.52
CA LEU A 95 -7.32 0.98 -25.65
C LEU A 95 -6.18 1.26 -24.66
N LEU A 96 -5.62 0.22 -24.04
CA LEU A 96 -4.62 0.33 -22.98
C LEU A 96 -3.30 -0.29 -23.43
N SER A 97 -2.21 0.48 -23.29
CA SER A 97 -0.86 0.04 -23.62
C SER A 97 0.12 0.31 -22.48
N LYS A 98 1.15 -0.54 -22.37
CA LYS A 98 2.25 -0.42 -21.40
C LYS A 98 3.55 -0.08 -22.12
N PHE A 99 4.33 0.85 -21.58
CA PHE A 99 5.62 1.23 -22.14
C PHE A 99 6.63 1.57 -21.03
N ALA A 100 7.92 1.31 -21.28
CA ALA A 100 8.97 1.65 -20.33
C ALA A 100 9.30 3.14 -20.42
N ILE A 101 9.36 3.82 -19.26
CA ILE A 101 9.69 5.26 -19.20
C ILE A 101 11.08 5.51 -18.59
N SER A 102 11.54 4.68 -17.67
CA SER A 102 12.83 4.87 -16.99
C SER A 102 13.24 3.64 -16.17
N LYS A 103 14.28 3.79 -15.33
CA LYS A 103 14.74 2.84 -14.33
C LYS A 103 14.76 3.49 -12.94
N THR A 104 14.43 2.73 -11.91
CA THR A 104 14.64 3.16 -10.51
C THR A 104 16.12 3.13 -10.17
N ASN A 105 16.50 3.73 -9.02
CA ASN A 105 17.88 3.65 -8.51
C ASN A 105 18.38 2.21 -8.31
N LYS A 106 17.48 1.25 -8.06
CA LYS A 106 17.80 -0.18 -7.95
C LYS A 106 17.69 -0.95 -9.27
N GLY A 107 17.53 -0.25 -10.40
CA GLY A 107 17.49 -0.84 -11.74
C GLY A 107 16.16 -1.46 -12.18
N ALA A 108 15.10 -1.36 -11.37
CA ALA A 108 13.76 -1.83 -11.76
C ALA A 108 13.17 -0.91 -12.86
N THR A 109 12.47 -1.47 -13.84
CA THR A 109 11.80 -0.66 -14.88
C THR A 109 10.64 0.13 -14.30
N ILE A 110 10.58 1.43 -14.61
CA ILE A 110 9.40 2.25 -14.37
C ILE A 110 8.57 2.21 -15.65
N TYR A 111 7.30 1.83 -15.52
CA TYR A 111 6.36 1.74 -16.63
C TYR A 111 5.38 2.91 -16.60
N GLY A 112 5.05 3.42 -17.78
CA GLY A 112 3.87 4.23 -18.03
C GLY A 112 2.79 3.37 -18.67
N TYR A 113 1.54 3.78 -18.49
CA TYR A 113 0.38 3.20 -19.15
C TYR A 113 -0.30 4.30 -19.93
N LYS A 114 -0.84 3.97 -21.10
CA LYS A 114 -1.59 4.91 -21.93
C LYS A 114 -2.93 4.30 -22.26
N LEU A 115 -4.01 4.96 -21.82
CA LEU A 115 -5.37 4.70 -22.25
C LEU A 115 -5.76 5.74 -23.30
N THR A 116 -6.15 5.31 -24.50
CA THR A 116 -6.36 6.23 -25.62
C THR A 116 -7.50 5.82 -26.54
N LYS A 117 -8.22 6.83 -27.04
CA LYS A 117 -9.13 6.74 -28.18
C LYS A 117 -8.65 7.58 -29.38
N GLY A 118 -7.39 8.05 -29.34
CA GLY A 118 -6.73 8.78 -30.42
C GLY A 118 -6.75 10.31 -30.29
N HIS A 119 -6.70 10.85 -29.07
CA HIS A 119 -6.77 12.29 -28.83
C HIS A 119 -5.39 12.97 -28.84
N SER A 120 -5.36 14.29 -29.06
CA SER A 120 -4.13 15.10 -29.07
C SER A 120 -3.81 15.72 -27.70
N GLN A 121 -4.83 15.90 -26.85
CA GLN A 121 -4.68 16.39 -25.49
C GLN A 121 -4.58 15.22 -24.51
N SER A 122 -3.88 15.43 -23.41
CA SER A 122 -3.64 14.36 -22.44
C SER A 122 -3.78 14.83 -21.01
N LEU A 123 -4.24 13.92 -20.15
CA LEU A 123 -4.27 14.06 -18.71
C LEU A 123 -3.28 13.07 -18.10
N TYR A 124 -2.49 13.53 -17.14
CA TYR A 124 -1.48 12.73 -16.46
C TYR A 124 -1.85 12.49 -15.01
N PHE A 125 -1.80 11.23 -14.59
CA PHE A 125 -2.08 10.75 -13.26
C PHE A 125 -0.88 9.97 -12.73
N GLN A 126 -0.54 10.24 -11.47
CA GLN A 126 0.55 9.56 -10.81
C GLN A 126 0.17 9.27 -9.36
N ALA A 127 0.56 8.10 -8.87
CA ALA A 127 0.40 7.70 -7.48
C ALA A 127 1.68 7.04 -6.95
N LEU A 128 1.72 6.81 -5.63
CA LEU A 128 2.82 6.15 -4.93
C LEU A 128 4.20 6.82 -5.10
N GLN A 129 4.24 8.16 -5.21
CA GLN A 129 5.52 8.88 -5.09
C GLN A 129 6.14 8.68 -3.68
N HIS A 130 5.30 8.47 -2.66
CA HIS A 130 5.72 7.98 -1.35
C HIS A 130 5.28 6.52 -1.14
N ALA A 131 6.24 5.66 -0.82
CA ALA A 131 6.02 4.20 -0.73
C ALA A 131 5.01 3.77 0.36
N ARG A 132 4.79 4.58 1.40
CA ARG A 132 3.87 4.27 2.51
C ARG A 132 2.40 4.63 2.23
N GLU A 133 2.12 5.34 1.14
CA GLU A 133 0.78 5.83 0.82
C GLU A 133 0.00 4.80 -0.01
N TRP A 134 -0.17 3.58 0.52
CA TRP A 134 -0.71 2.43 -0.24
C TRP A 134 -2.08 2.69 -0.87
N VAL A 135 -2.92 3.50 -0.21
CA VAL A 135 -4.23 3.90 -0.75
C VAL A 135 -4.11 4.65 -2.08
N ALA A 136 -3.07 5.46 -2.28
CA ALA A 136 -2.87 6.14 -3.57
C ALA A 136 -2.65 5.13 -4.70
N GLY A 137 -1.87 4.07 -4.44
CA GLY A 137 -1.64 2.98 -5.38
C GLY A 137 -2.89 2.17 -5.69
N SER A 138 -3.66 1.81 -4.67
CA SER A 138 -4.93 1.11 -4.86
C SER A 138 -5.94 1.96 -5.63
N SER A 139 -6.03 3.26 -5.31
CA SER A 139 -6.97 4.19 -5.95
C SER A 139 -6.66 4.37 -7.44
N ILE A 140 -5.40 4.55 -7.85
CA ILE A 140 -5.09 4.73 -9.27
C ILE A 140 -5.43 3.49 -10.11
N LEU A 141 -5.20 2.28 -9.56
CA LEU A 141 -5.58 1.04 -10.25
C LEU A 141 -7.09 0.85 -10.30
N PHE A 142 -7.81 1.22 -9.24
CA PHE A 142 -9.27 1.23 -9.26
C PHE A 142 -9.79 2.22 -10.31
N SER A 143 -9.22 3.42 -10.40
CA SER A 143 -9.62 4.42 -11.40
C SER A 143 -9.43 3.91 -12.83
N VAL A 144 -8.29 3.29 -13.17
CA VAL A 144 -8.08 2.71 -14.51
C VAL A 144 -9.08 1.58 -14.79
N ALA A 145 -9.31 0.69 -13.81
CA ALA A 145 -10.28 -0.39 -13.93
C ALA A 145 -11.71 0.14 -14.15
N SER A 146 -12.14 1.13 -13.38
CA SER A 146 -13.45 1.77 -13.51
C SER A 146 -13.63 2.49 -14.84
N ILE A 147 -12.61 3.20 -15.34
CA ILE A 147 -12.68 3.85 -16.66
C ILE A 147 -12.83 2.81 -17.77
N LEU A 148 -12.09 1.69 -17.70
CA LEU A 148 -12.25 0.59 -18.65
C LEU A 148 -13.64 -0.06 -18.55
N ASP A 149 -14.19 -0.17 -17.34
CA ASP A 149 -15.54 -0.67 -17.13
C ASP A 149 -16.58 0.25 -17.75
N ASP A 150 -16.48 1.56 -17.51
CA ASP A 150 -17.38 2.56 -18.09
C ASP A 150 -17.30 2.53 -19.61
N ILE A 151 -16.10 2.44 -20.20
CA ILE A 151 -15.93 2.29 -21.66
C ILE A 151 -16.62 1.03 -22.18
N ALA A 152 -16.42 -0.12 -21.53
CA ALA A 152 -17.02 -1.39 -21.93
C ALA A 152 -18.56 -1.41 -21.77
N ASN A 153 -19.08 -0.61 -20.85
CA ASN A 153 -20.51 -0.44 -20.59
C ASN A 153 -21.12 0.78 -21.32
N GLU A 154 -20.38 1.41 -22.24
CA GLU A 154 -20.83 2.57 -23.03
C GLU A 154 -21.22 3.80 -22.18
N ILE A 155 -20.58 3.96 -21.02
CA ILE A 155 -20.70 5.11 -20.14
C ILE A 155 -19.61 6.14 -20.49
N PRO A 156 -19.94 7.44 -20.67
CA PRO A 156 -18.94 8.46 -20.99
C PRO A 156 -17.84 8.60 -19.93
N THR A 157 -16.61 8.84 -20.38
CA THR A 157 -15.43 9.00 -19.53
C THR A 157 -14.54 10.15 -20.00
N ALA A 158 -13.54 10.51 -19.19
CA ALA A 158 -12.50 11.45 -19.62
C ALA A 158 -11.72 10.97 -20.87
N ALA A 159 -11.71 9.65 -21.14
CA ALA A 159 -11.04 9.08 -22.29
C ALA A 159 -11.74 9.40 -23.64
N ASP A 160 -12.95 9.96 -23.61
CA ASP A 160 -13.66 10.43 -24.81
C ASP A 160 -13.13 11.76 -25.34
N GLU A 161 -12.35 12.48 -24.53
CA GLU A 161 -11.81 13.81 -24.86
C GLU A 161 -10.27 13.87 -24.73
N TYR A 162 -9.67 13.00 -23.90
CA TYR A 162 -8.25 13.03 -23.58
C TYR A 162 -7.61 11.64 -23.65
N ASP A 163 -6.35 11.58 -24.06
CA ASP A 163 -5.48 10.43 -23.76
C ASP A 163 -5.10 10.46 -22.27
N LEU A 164 -5.21 9.34 -21.56
CA LEU A 164 -4.93 9.26 -20.13
C LEU A 164 -3.62 8.51 -19.89
N TYR A 165 -2.75 9.08 -19.06
CA TYR A 165 -1.45 8.52 -18.65
C TYR A 165 -1.36 8.33 -17.15
#